data_AF-A0A3G1RL92-F1
#
_entry.id   AF-A0A3G1RL92-F1
#
_cell.length_a   1.000
_cell.length_b   1.000
_cell.length_c   1.000
_cell.angle_alpha   90.00
_cell.angle_beta   90.00
_cell.angle_gamma   90.00
#
_symmetry.space_group_name_H-M   'P 1'
#
loop_
_entity.id
_entity.type
_entity.pdbx_description
1 polymer ?
#
loop_
_entity_poly.entity_id
_entity_poly.type
_entity_poly.pdbx_seq_one_letter_code
_entity_poly.pdbx_strand_id
1 'polypeptide(L)'
;MKYKYVSNVIDNLKRLFNELLEIRYYVDEEKTYKENNLSVSFTLTNKCNLSCSHCALSASPLSQDILSTNDVKYAIDKIIDINPNTLILTGGEPFIRKDILEIISYIRTNFKNKLVIMTNGMLIRKKFIPF
;
A
#
# COMPACT_ATOMS: atom_id res chain seq x y z
N MET A 1 -3.59 52.35 -19.63
CA MET A 1 -4.78 51.46 -19.71
C MET A 1 -4.48 50.08 -20.31
N LYS A 2 -3.69 49.94 -21.39
CA LYS A 2 -3.37 48.62 -21.99
C LYS A 2 -2.61 47.62 -21.08
N TYR A 3 -1.78 48.10 -20.15
CA TYR A 3 -0.95 47.23 -19.30
C TYR A 3 -1.70 46.44 -18.22
N LYS A 4 -2.85 46.93 -17.74
CA LYS A 4 -3.63 46.29 -16.66
C LYS A 4 -4.44 45.07 -17.15
N TYR A 5 -4.72 45.02 -18.44
CA TYR A 5 -5.42 43.91 -19.09
C TYR A 5 -4.47 42.72 -19.31
N VAL A 6 -3.21 43.00 -19.68
CA VAL A 6 -2.18 41.98 -19.93
C VAL A 6 -1.73 41.30 -18.63
N SER A 7 -1.61 42.04 -17.52
CA SER A 7 -1.28 41.45 -16.22
C SER A 7 -2.34 40.44 -15.77
N ASN A 8 -3.63 40.78 -15.91
CA ASN A 8 -4.73 39.89 -15.58
C ASN A 8 -4.73 38.60 -16.41
N VAL A 9 -4.30 38.65 -17.68
CA VAL A 9 -4.22 37.45 -18.52
C VAL A 9 -3.10 36.54 -18.03
N ILE A 10 -1.93 37.08 -17.70
CA ILE A 10 -0.80 36.30 -17.17
C ILE A 10 -1.16 35.66 -15.83
N ASP A 11 -1.82 36.40 -14.94
CA ASP A 11 -2.22 35.88 -13.63
C ASP A 11 -3.28 34.79 -13.74
N ASN A 12 -4.24 34.95 -14.65
CA ASN A 12 -5.24 33.91 -14.93
C ASN A 12 -4.61 32.66 -15.55
N LEU A 13 -3.63 32.81 -16.46
CA LEU A 13 -2.91 31.67 -17.04
C LEU A 13 -2.07 30.93 -16.00
N LYS A 14 -1.40 31.64 -15.09
CA LYS A 14 -0.68 31.04 -13.96
C LYS A 14 -1.62 30.27 -13.03
N ARG A 15 -2.79 30.85 -12.72
CA ARG A 15 -3.80 30.17 -11.89
C ARG A 15 -4.31 28.90 -12.56
N LEU A 16 -4.70 28.99 -13.83
CA LEU A 16 -5.15 27.83 -14.61
C LEU A 16 -4.07 26.75 -14.68
N PHE A 17 -2.81 27.13 -14.91
CA PHE A 17 -1.70 26.17 -14.94
C PHE A 17 -1.56 25.43 -13.59
N ASN A 18 -1.64 26.14 -12.47
CA ASN A 18 -1.59 25.52 -11.14
C ASN A 18 -2.79 24.60 -10.87
N GLU A 19 -4.00 25.01 -11.23
CA GLU A 19 -5.21 24.18 -11.11
C GLU A 19 -5.08 22.90 -11.95
N LEU A 20 -4.52 23.00 -13.16
CA LEU A 20 -4.27 21.85 -14.04
C LEU A 20 -3.17 20.92 -13.50
N LEU A 21 -2.17 21.45 -12.79
CA LEU A 21 -1.18 20.65 -12.07
C LEU A 21 -1.80 19.91 -10.87
N GLU A 22 -2.68 20.57 -10.10
CA GLU A 22 -3.36 19.95 -8.95
C GLU A 22 -4.22 18.76 -9.36
N ILE A 23 -4.95 18.86 -10.49
CA ILE A 23 -5.73 17.74 -11.03
C ILE A 23 -4.89 16.73 -11.81
N ARG A 24 -3.55 16.88 -11.83
CA ARG A 24 -2.59 16.02 -12.55
C ARG A 24 -2.83 15.94 -14.06
N TYR A 25 -3.39 17.00 -14.67
CA TYR A 25 -3.56 17.09 -16.12
C TYR A 25 -2.24 17.44 -16.82
N TYR A 26 -1.40 18.25 -16.17
CA TYR A 26 0.01 18.46 -16.56
C TYR A 26 0.95 17.86 -15.51
N VAL A 27 2.13 17.43 -15.96
CA VAL A 27 3.26 17.04 -15.12
C VAL A 27 4.38 18.04 -15.42
N ASP A 28 4.82 18.77 -14.41
CA ASP A 28 5.95 19.69 -14.52
C ASP A 28 7.24 18.87 -14.57
N GLU A 29 8.02 19.00 -15.65
CA GLU A 29 9.26 18.24 -15.88
C GLU A 29 10.29 18.46 -14.76
N GLU A 30 10.34 19.66 -14.16
CA GLU A 30 11.24 20.00 -13.05
C GLU A 30 10.69 19.56 -11.68
N LYS A 31 9.37 19.47 -11.55
CA LYS A 31 8.68 18.82 -10.42
C LYS A 31 8.30 17.38 -10.78
N THR A 32 9.28 16.59 -11.21
CA THR A 32 9.29 15.19 -10.80
C THR A 32 9.52 15.19 -9.29
N TYR A 33 8.46 15.48 -8.52
CA TYR A 33 8.43 15.16 -7.10
C TYR A 33 8.90 13.71 -7.01
N LYS A 34 10.03 13.48 -6.36
CA LYS A 34 10.36 12.19 -5.75
C LYS A 34 9.32 11.92 -4.66
N GLU A 35 8.03 11.87 -5.00
CA GLU A 35 7.11 11.05 -4.25
C GLU A 35 7.65 9.64 -4.46
N ASN A 36 8.30 9.11 -3.42
CA ASN A 36 8.76 7.73 -3.42
C ASN A 36 7.51 6.82 -3.37
N ASN A 37 6.72 6.79 -4.44
CA ASN A 37 5.47 6.03 -4.58
C ASN A 37 5.70 4.51 -4.63
N LEU A 38 6.83 4.07 -4.08
CA LEU A 38 7.17 2.69 -3.89
C LEU A 38 6.10 2.00 -3.03
N SER A 39 5.53 0.97 -3.61
CA SER A 39 4.62 0.06 -2.94
C SER A 39 5.26 -1.32 -2.92
N VAL A 40 5.35 -1.92 -1.74
CA VAL A 40 5.88 -3.27 -1.55
C VAL A 40 4.74 -4.19 -1.19
N SER A 41 4.58 -5.28 -1.95
CA SER A 41 3.64 -6.35 -1.63
C SER A 41 4.40 -7.52 -1.03
N PHE A 42 4.00 -7.93 0.18
CA PHE A 42 4.61 -9.03 0.91
C PHE A 42 3.63 -10.18 1.10
N THR A 43 3.92 -11.31 0.45
CA THR A 43 3.17 -12.57 0.53
C THR A 43 3.53 -13.29 1.83
N LEU A 44 2.65 -13.22 2.84
CA LEU A 44 2.89 -13.78 4.18
C LEU A 44 2.76 -15.31 4.24
N THR A 45 2.02 -15.89 3.30
CA THR A 45 1.64 -17.31 3.27
C THR A 45 1.16 -17.70 1.89
N ASN A 46 1.35 -18.96 1.49
CA ASN A 46 0.67 -19.55 0.33
C ASN A 46 -0.58 -20.36 0.72
N LYS A 47 -0.93 -20.40 2.00
CA LYS A 47 -2.10 -21.08 2.52
C LYS A 47 -3.33 -20.18 2.40
N CYS A 48 -4.42 -20.77 1.93
CA CYS A 48 -5.70 -20.09 1.77
C CYS A 48 -6.84 -21.04 2.16
N ASN A 49 -7.95 -20.52 2.69
CA ASN A 49 -9.16 -21.32 2.92
C ASN A 49 -9.97 -21.57 1.62
N LEU A 50 -9.51 -21.04 0.48
CA LEU A 50 -10.10 -21.18 -0.85
C LEU A 50 -9.05 -21.73 -1.83
N SER A 51 -9.51 -22.21 -2.99
CA SER A 51 -8.67 -22.68 -4.11
C SER A 51 -9.18 -22.07 -5.43
N CYS A 52 -9.10 -20.74 -5.57
CA CYS A 52 -9.67 -20.03 -6.72
C CYS A 52 -8.97 -20.44 -8.03
N SER A 53 -9.76 -20.66 -9.10
CA SER A 53 -9.24 -21.06 -10.42
C SER A 53 -8.29 -20.04 -11.05
N HIS A 54 -8.42 -18.76 -10.71
CA HIS A 54 -7.60 -17.66 -11.20
C HIS A 54 -6.47 -17.26 -10.22
N CYS A 55 -6.18 -18.07 -9.19
CA CYS A 55 -5.23 -17.69 -8.15
C CYS A 55 -3.80 -17.65 -8.70
N ALA A 56 -3.19 -16.46 -8.74
CA ALA A 56 -1.82 -16.27 -9.21
C ALA A 56 -0.76 -17.02 -8.38
N LEU A 57 -1.07 -17.36 -7.13
CA LEU A 57 -0.17 -18.10 -6.23
C LEU A 57 -0.44 -19.60 -6.19
N SER A 58 -1.48 -20.09 -6.89
CA SER A 58 -2.01 -21.44 -6.71
C SER A 58 -2.22 -21.79 -5.22
N ALA A 59 -2.68 -20.79 -4.44
CA ALA A 59 -2.89 -20.94 -3.02
C ALA A 59 -4.03 -21.91 -2.73
N SER A 60 -3.90 -22.67 -1.66
CA SER A 60 -4.87 -23.70 -1.30
C SER A 60 -4.88 -24.00 0.20
N PRO A 61 -5.88 -24.73 0.70
CA PRO A 61 -5.91 -25.20 2.09
C PRO A 61 -4.76 -26.17 2.43
N LEU A 62 -4.20 -26.83 1.42
CA LEU A 62 -3.14 -27.82 1.55
C LEU A 62 -1.73 -27.20 1.57
N SER A 63 -1.60 -25.94 1.15
CA SER A 63 -0.32 -25.24 1.18
C SER A 63 0.19 -25.07 2.60
N GLN A 64 1.51 -25.03 2.76
CA GLN A 64 2.16 -24.86 4.06
C GLN A 64 2.79 -23.48 4.18
N ASP A 65 2.84 -22.98 5.41
CA ASP A 65 3.61 -21.79 5.76
C ASP A 65 5.09 -22.15 5.81
N ILE A 66 5.91 -21.37 5.11
CA ILE A 66 7.37 -21.58 5.07
C ILE A 66 8.07 -20.61 6.04
N LEU A 67 7.45 -19.46 6.33
CA LEU A 67 8.02 -18.42 7.17
C LEU A 67 7.42 -18.47 8.58
N SER A 68 8.31 -18.57 9.58
CA SER A 68 7.95 -18.37 10.99
C SER A 68 7.61 -16.90 11.25
N THR A 69 7.01 -16.62 12.41
CA THR A 69 6.72 -15.24 12.84
C THR A 69 7.98 -14.37 12.89
N ASN A 70 9.11 -14.95 13.29
CA ASN A 70 10.38 -14.23 13.37
C ASN A 70 10.95 -13.91 11.99
N ASP A 71 10.85 -14.83 11.04
CA ASP A 71 11.29 -14.60 9.65
C ASP A 71 10.46 -13.48 9.00
N VAL A 72 9.14 -13.48 9.26
CA VAL A 72 8.23 -12.44 8.79
C VAL A 72 8.61 -11.08 9.36
N LYS A 73 8.87 -10.98 10.67
CA LYS A 73 9.31 -9.72 11.31
C LYS A 73 10.64 -9.23 10.74
N TYR A 74 11.61 -10.13 10.59
CA TYR A 74 12.90 -9.79 9.98
C TYR A 74 12.73 -9.26 8.54
N ALA A 75 11.90 -9.90 7.72
CA ALA A 75 11.59 -9.42 6.38
C ALA A 75 10.89 -8.05 6.41
N ILE A 76 9.97 -7.83 7.34
CA ILE A 76 9.31 -6.53 7.54
C ILE A 76 10.34 -5.44 7.87
N ASP A 77 11.31 -5.71 8.75
CA ASP A 77 12.36 -4.74 9.06
C ASP A 77 13.13 -4.33 7.81
N LYS A 78 13.48 -5.31 6.96
CA LYS A 78 14.14 -5.03 5.67
C LYS A 78 13.28 -4.26 4.69
N ILE A 79 11.96 -4.47 4.70
CA ILE A 79 11.04 -3.69 3.88
C ILE A 79 10.93 -2.26 4.42
N ILE A 80 10.87 -2.08 5.74
CA ILE A 80 10.81 -0.77 6.39
C ILE A 80 12.08 0.04 6.13
N ASP A 81 13.26 -0.60 6.08
CA ASP A 81 14.54 0.04 5.73
C ASP A 81 14.49 0.72 4.35
N ILE A 82 13.67 0.20 3.42
CA ILE A 82 13.47 0.78 2.06
C ILE A 82 12.49 1.97 2.11
N ASN A 83 11.76 2.13 3.22
CA ASN A 83 10.79 3.20 3.49
C ASN A 83 9.74 3.38 2.37
N PRO A 84 8.94 2.34 2.04
CA PRO A 84 7.91 2.45 1.02
C PRO A 84 6.75 3.33 1.49
N ASN A 85 6.08 4.00 0.54
CA ASN A 85 4.86 4.72 0.81
C ASN A 85 3.70 3.78 1.18
N THR A 86 3.69 2.57 0.61
CA THR A 86 2.70 1.54 0.91
C THR A 86 3.33 0.18 1.16
N LEU A 87 2.99 -0.44 2.28
CA LEU A 87 3.21 -1.87 2.52
C LEU A 87 1.88 -2.62 2.36
N ILE A 88 1.84 -3.62 1.49
CA ILE A 88 0.67 -4.44 1.22
C ILE A 88 0.94 -5.84 1.76
N LEU A 89 0.16 -6.27 2.74
CA LEU A 89 0.16 -7.66 3.20
C LEU A 89 -0.79 -8.46 2.32
N THR A 90 -0.27 -9.52 1.72
CA THR A 90 -1.02 -10.44 0.87
C THR A 90 -0.62 -11.88 1.19
N GLY A 91 -1.04 -12.81 0.35
CA GLY A 91 -0.77 -14.24 0.51
C GLY A 91 -1.70 -15.07 -0.36
N GLY A 92 -1.89 -16.32 0.06
CA GLY A 92 -3.17 -16.98 -0.04
C GLY A 92 -4.22 -16.16 0.73
N GLU A 93 -4.35 -16.39 2.03
CA GLU A 93 -5.22 -15.57 2.89
C GLU A 93 -4.49 -15.15 4.18
N PRO A 94 -4.16 -13.85 4.38
CA PRO A 94 -3.48 -13.38 5.58
C PRO A 94 -4.14 -13.79 6.89
N PHE A 95 -5.47 -13.77 6.98
CA PHE A 95 -6.20 -14.08 8.22
C PHE A 95 -6.23 -15.58 8.57
N ILE A 96 -5.64 -16.46 7.75
CA ILE A 96 -5.43 -17.87 8.11
C ILE A 96 -4.27 -18.05 9.10
N ARG A 97 -3.32 -17.10 9.10
CA ARG A 97 -2.17 -17.11 10.00
C ARG A 97 -2.63 -16.82 11.43
N LYS A 98 -2.18 -17.64 12.38
CA LYS A 98 -2.54 -17.49 13.80
C LYS A 98 -1.94 -16.22 14.43
N ASP A 99 -0.80 -15.78 13.90
CA ASP A 99 0.01 -14.65 14.35
C ASP A 99 -0.29 -13.35 13.58
N ILE A 100 -1.34 -13.29 12.76
CA ILE A 100 -1.62 -12.13 11.90
C ILE A 100 -1.78 -10.82 12.69
N LEU A 101 -2.44 -10.84 13.85
CA LEU A 101 -2.61 -9.65 14.68
C LEU A 101 -1.28 -9.18 15.29
N GLU A 102 -0.42 -10.12 15.67
CA GLU A 102 0.93 -9.81 16.16
C GLU A 102 1.76 -9.16 15.07
N ILE A 103 1.71 -9.68 13.84
CA ILE A 103 2.40 -9.10 12.67
C ILE A 103 1.88 -7.69 12.38
N ILE A 104 0.56 -7.49 12.33
CA ILE A 104 -0.03 -6.16 12.07
C ILE A 104 0.38 -5.18 13.17
N SER A 105 0.34 -5.60 14.44
CA SER A 105 0.77 -4.76 15.56
C SER A 105 2.25 -4.40 15.46
N TYR A 106 3.11 -5.37 15.11
CA TYR A 106 4.54 -5.14 14.90
C TYR A 106 4.79 -4.10 13.81
N ILE A 107 4.12 -4.25 12.66
CA ILE A 107 4.22 -3.28 11.56
C ILE A 107 3.75 -1.91 12.04
N ARG A 108 2.61 -1.80 12.73
CA ARG A 108 2.09 -0.49 13.16
C ARG A 108 2.94 0.21 14.20
N THR A 109 3.66 -0.54 15.03
CA THR A 109 4.67 0.02 15.94
C THR A 109 5.82 0.64 15.15
N ASN A 110 6.32 -0.05 14.12
CA ASN A 110 7.57 0.30 13.42
C ASN A 110 7.40 1.06 12.09
N PHE A 111 6.20 1.08 11.50
CA PHE A 111 5.91 1.64 10.17
C PHE A 111 4.64 2.49 10.21
N LYS A 112 4.79 3.78 9.89
CA LYS A 112 3.72 4.79 9.99
C LYS A 112 3.04 5.12 8.66
N ASN A 113 3.62 4.70 7.54
CA ASN A 113 3.03 4.94 6.23
C ASN A 113 1.83 3.99 5.98
N LYS A 114 1.30 4.04 4.75
CA LYS A 114 0.10 3.29 4.38
C LYS A 114 0.38 1.80 4.48
N LEU A 115 -0.45 1.09 5.25
CA LEU A 115 -0.46 -0.37 5.23
C LEU A 115 -1.83 -0.85 4.80
N VAL A 116 -1.83 -1.77 3.84
CA VAL A 116 -2.99 -2.37 3.19
C VAL A 116 -2.95 -3.86 3.44
N ILE A 117 -4.12 -4.48 3.63
CA ILE A 117 -4.25 -5.93 3.73
C ILE A 117 -5.17 -6.38 2.61
N MET A 118 -4.66 -7.26 1.74
CA MET A 118 -5.45 -7.93 0.71
C MET A 118 -5.99 -9.23 1.28
N THR A 119 -7.32 -9.37 1.35
CA THR A 119 -8.00 -10.50 1.99
C THR A 119 -9.26 -10.86 1.21
N ASN A 120 -9.64 -12.14 1.25
CA ASN A 120 -10.91 -12.63 0.74
C ASN A 120 -12.11 -12.29 1.66
N GLY A 121 -11.84 -11.78 2.86
CA GLY A 121 -12.86 -11.32 3.81
C GLY A 121 -13.61 -12.44 4.57
N MET A 122 -13.42 -13.71 4.21
CA MET A 122 -14.19 -14.84 4.77
C MET A 122 -13.84 -15.15 6.24
N LEU A 123 -12.63 -14.79 6.67
CA LEU A 123 -12.12 -15.11 8.00
C LEU A 123 -12.12 -13.91 8.96
N ILE A 124 -12.59 -12.74 8.52
CA ILE A 124 -12.73 -11.56 9.37
C ILE A 124 -13.87 -11.81 10.37
N ARG A 125 -13.59 -11.53 11.65
CA ARG A 125 -14.43 -11.80 12.81
C ARG A 125 -14.31 -10.63 13.77
N LYS A 126 -15.30 -10.48 14.66
CA LYS A 126 -15.31 -9.43 15.70
C LYS A 126 -14.00 -9.34 16.49
N LYS A 127 -13.35 -10.46 16.80
CA LYS A 127 -12.07 -10.47 17.53
C LYS A 127 -10.93 -9.68 16.86
N PHE A 128 -11.01 -9.42 15.55
CA PHE A 128 -10.02 -8.67 14.79
C PHE A 128 -10.34 -7.16 14.72
N ILE A 129 -11.50 -6.76 15.25
CA ILE A 129 -12.08 -5.43 15.11
C ILE A 129 -12.38 -4.90 16.52
N PRO A 130 -11.53 -4.02 17.08
CA PRO A 130 -11.58 -3.67 18.50
C PRO A 130 -12.63 -2.60 18.88
N PHE A 131 -13.70 -2.42 18.09
CA PHE A 131 -14.74 -1.42 18.36
C PHE A 131 -16.08 -2.04 18.78
#